data_AF-A0A202DP26-F1
#
_entry.id   AF-A0A202DP26-F1
#
_cell.length_a   1.000
_cell.length_b   1.000
_cell.length_c   1.000
_cell.angle_alpha   90.00
_cell.angle_beta   90.00
_cell.angle_gamma   90.00
#
_symmetry.space_group_name_H-M   'P 1'
#
loop_
_entity.id
_entity.type
_entity.pdbx_description
1 polymer ?
#
loop_
_entity_poly.entity_id
_entity_poly.type
_entity_poly.pdbx_seq_one_letter_code
_entity_poly.pdbx_strand_id
1 'polypeptide(L)'
;MLDLTYYGEAIPQAITYLECGEVNLQKGTKNKWEFQLHQKAYDWLMLSRYSNDILAYRAMGKCMEKGAIEKVFNKYKDDIHHGDDAYTHMSKLVGLAATSTENSTSSFYELGQTLFGCIDGMKFCKYLLDYANISLNVPELDQVSWNGVDISEFFNQMADLFHPDYSISAVTSPTLLPENMDVFFAKGITLLYAVRDVNDLFETLDRGRFAIFDYSFSCSEQEDTTIGSGKTVRYLPIKTFLKHYQQKDKVMYVNRNKSRLIPETSRIWLDSVYGSEAVCNTYIELDCSIRSQLAESVGNIPHAEHFLTTTPKPSWVGLEEYICELGLASL
;
A
#
# COMPACT_ATOMS: atom_id res chain seq x y z
N MET A 1 -14.75 -26.86 10.77
CA MET A 1 -13.28 -27.05 10.92
C MET A 1 -12.66 -25.67 10.97
N LEU A 2 -11.84 -25.38 11.97
CA LEU A 2 -11.06 -24.14 12.02
C LEU A 2 -10.12 -24.15 10.82
N ASP A 3 -10.21 -23.15 9.96
CA ASP A 3 -9.31 -23.01 8.83
C ASP A 3 -7.94 -22.56 9.36
N LEU A 4 -7.07 -23.52 9.65
CA LEU A 4 -5.75 -23.29 10.23
C LEU A 4 -4.84 -22.47 9.29
N THR A 5 -5.18 -22.38 8.00
CA THR A 5 -4.46 -21.52 7.04
C THR A 5 -4.57 -20.04 7.39
N TYR A 6 -5.69 -19.60 7.99
CA TYR A 6 -5.94 -18.18 8.26
C TYR A 6 -5.00 -17.57 9.30
N TYR A 7 -4.57 -18.36 10.29
CA TYR A 7 -3.79 -17.89 11.43
C TYR A 7 -2.28 -18.10 11.28
N GLY A 8 -1.83 -18.89 10.31
CA GLY A 8 -0.41 -19.18 10.08
C GLY A 8 0.29 -19.93 11.23
N GLU A 9 -0.42 -20.25 12.32
CA GLU A 9 0.08 -20.94 13.49
C GLU A 9 -0.72 -22.21 13.78
N ALA A 10 -0.04 -23.24 14.30
CA ALA A 10 -0.66 -24.49 14.72
C ALA A 10 -1.61 -24.32 15.93
N ILE A 11 -1.48 -23.23 16.69
CA ILE A 11 -2.29 -22.93 17.87
C ILE A 11 -2.86 -21.51 17.74
N PRO A 12 -4.17 -21.33 17.58
CA PRO A 12 -4.77 -20.00 17.46
C PRO A 12 -4.59 -19.19 18.74
N GLN A 13 -3.92 -18.04 18.67
CA GLN A 13 -3.77 -17.11 19.81
C GLN A 13 -4.94 -16.13 19.94
N ALA A 14 -5.73 -15.95 18.88
CA ALA A 14 -6.86 -15.03 18.85
C ALA A 14 -7.99 -15.55 17.93
N ILE A 15 -9.21 -15.07 18.18
CA ILE A 15 -10.37 -15.32 17.31
C ILE A 15 -10.86 -13.98 16.76
N THR A 16 -10.98 -13.91 15.45
CA THR A 16 -11.52 -12.75 14.73
C THR A 16 -13.01 -13.00 14.47
N TYR A 17 -13.86 -12.02 14.77
CA TYR A 17 -15.30 -12.14 14.53
C TYR A 17 -15.89 -10.81 14.05
N LEU A 18 -17.01 -10.92 13.32
CA LEU A 18 -17.84 -9.81 12.88
C LEU A 18 -19.27 -10.10 13.28
N GLU A 19 -19.90 -9.18 14.01
CA GLU A 19 -21.28 -9.31 14.46
C GLU A 19 -22.09 -8.10 13.97
N CYS A 20 -23.25 -8.38 13.38
CA CYS A 20 -24.24 -7.35 13.03
C CYS A 20 -25.53 -7.60 13.81
N GLY A 21 -26.07 -6.55 14.40
CA GLY A 21 -27.26 -6.62 15.24
C GLY A 21 -27.58 -5.28 15.87
N GLU A 22 -28.47 -5.32 16.87
CA GLU A 22 -28.88 -4.14 17.64
C GLU A 22 -28.81 -4.42 19.15
N VAL A 23 -28.56 -3.36 19.92
CA VAL A 23 -28.71 -3.35 21.37
C VAL A 23 -29.84 -2.39 21.72
N ASN A 24 -30.96 -2.92 22.20
CA ASN A 24 -32.05 -2.11 22.71
C ASN A 24 -31.73 -1.70 24.15
N LEU A 25 -31.25 -0.47 24.33
CA LEU A 25 -30.84 0.07 25.62
C LEU A 25 -31.99 0.19 26.63
N GLN A 26 -33.24 0.40 26.17
CA GLN A 26 -34.40 0.51 27.06
C GLN A 26 -34.81 -0.85 27.64
N LYS A 27 -34.75 -1.90 26.82
CA LYS A 27 -35.13 -3.26 27.21
C LYS A 27 -33.96 -4.09 27.76
N GLY A 28 -32.72 -3.58 27.65
CA GLY A 28 -31.51 -4.34 27.98
C GLY A 28 -31.34 -5.60 27.13
N THR A 29 -31.85 -5.60 25.89
CA THR A 29 -31.84 -6.78 25.01
C THR A 29 -30.88 -6.58 23.84
N LYS A 30 -30.21 -7.66 23.45
CA LYS A 30 -29.30 -7.69 22.29
C LYS A 30 -29.87 -8.65 21.26
N ASN A 31 -30.15 -8.16 20.06
CA ASN A 31 -30.55 -8.99 18.92
C ASN A 31 -29.37 -9.11 17.97
N LYS A 32 -29.02 -10.34 17.61
CA LYS A 32 -27.96 -10.63 16.64
C LYS A 32 -28.61 -11.09 15.35
N TRP A 33 -28.32 -10.42 14.24
CA TRP A 33 -28.82 -10.78 12.91
C TRP A 33 -27.81 -11.62 12.15
N GLU A 34 -26.51 -11.35 12.35
CA GLU A 34 -25.45 -12.04 11.64
C GLU A 34 -24.19 -12.15 12.50
N PHE A 35 -23.47 -13.25 12.34
CA PHE A 35 -22.22 -13.53 13.05
C PHE A 35 -21.30 -14.37 12.18
N GLN A 36 -20.13 -13.81 11.87
CA GLN A 36 -19.08 -14.47 11.11
C GLN A 36 -17.80 -14.57 11.93
N LEU A 37 -16.96 -15.54 11.60
CA LEU A 37 -15.67 -15.79 12.23
C LEU A 37 -14.53 -15.80 11.20
N HIS A 38 -13.30 -15.62 11.69
CA HIS A 38 -12.04 -15.85 10.97
C HIS A 38 -11.95 -15.07 9.65
N GLN A 39 -11.49 -15.72 8.56
CA GLN A 39 -11.30 -15.12 7.24
C GLN A 39 -12.58 -14.45 6.73
N LYS A 40 -13.76 -15.07 6.89
CA LYS A 40 -15.02 -14.48 6.40
C LYS A 40 -15.39 -13.20 7.15
N ALA A 41 -15.20 -13.16 8.47
CA ALA A 41 -15.39 -11.95 9.26
C ALA A 41 -14.46 -10.82 8.80
N TYR A 42 -13.21 -11.18 8.53
CA TYR A 42 -12.20 -10.25 8.06
C TYR A 42 -12.50 -9.74 6.65
N ASP A 43 -12.82 -10.62 5.70
CA ASP A 43 -13.19 -10.28 4.33
C ASP A 43 -14.36 -9.31 4.28
N TRP A 44 -15.41 -9.56 5.05
CA TRP A 44 -16.60 -8.70 5.06
C TRP A 44 -16.30 -7.33 5.65
N LEU A 45 -15.54 -7.29 6.75
CA LEU A 45 -15.10 -6.02 7.34
C LEU A 45 -14.25 -5.22 6.34
N MET A 46 -13.23 -5.85 5.77
CA MET A 46 -12.27 -5.20 4.89
C MET A 46 -12.92 -4.78 3.56
N LEU A 47 -13.81 -5.59 2.98
CA LEU A 47 -14.52 -5.22 1.76
C LEU A 47 -15.38 -3.98 1.98
N SER A 48 -16.07 -3.88 3.11
CA SER A 48 -16.90 -2.71 3.40
C SER A 48 -16.06 -1.41 3.45
N ARG A 49 -14.86 -1.48 4.03
CA ARG A 49 -13.91 -0.37 4.08
C ARG A 49 -13.43 0.02 2.69
N TYR A 50 -12.90 -0.93 1.93
CA TYR A 50 -12.35 -0.63 0.61
C TYR A 50 -13.43 -0.22 -0.39
N SER A 51 -14.63 -0.78 -0.30
CA SER A 51 -15.76 -0.35 -1.13
C SER A 51 -16.14 1.10 -0.85
N ASN A 52 -16.06 1.55 0.41
CA ASN A 52 -16.30 2.94 0.76
C ASN A 52 -15.26 3.87 0.11
N ASP A 53 -13.97 3.51 0.20
CA ASP A 53 -12.89 4.29 -0.42
C ASP A 53 -13.06 4.38 -1.95
N ILE A 54 -13.39 3.27 -2.62
CA ILE A 54 -13.69 3.24 -4.07
C ILE A 54 -14.84 4.18 -4.43
N LEU A 55 -15.96 4.08 -3.70
CA LEU A 55 -17.12 4.94 -3.94
C LEU A 55 -16.77 6.41 -3.69
N ALA A 56 -15.90 6.70 -2.73
CA ALA A 56 -15.40 8.03 -2.48
C ALA A 56 -14.54 8.55 -3.65
N TYR A 57 -13.57 7.78 -4.14
CA TYR A 57 -12.76 8.14 -5.31
C TYR A 57 -13.63 8.40 -6.55
N ARG A 58 -14.60 7.54 -6.83
CA ARG A 58 -15.52 7.72 -7.97
C ARG A 58 -16.39 8.97 -7.84
N ALA A 59 -16.86 9.27 -6.64
CA ALA A 59 -17.63 10.48 -6.39
C ALA A 59 -16.76 11.75 -6.47
N MET A 60 -15.51 11.70 -5.99
CA MET A 60 -14.54 12.78 -6.14
C MET A 60 -14.23 13.04 -7.63
N GLY A 61 -14.05 12.01 -8.45
CA GLY A 61 -13.91 12.16 -9.91
C GLY A 61 -15.08 12.92 -10.54
N LYS A 62 -16.32 12.59 -10.18
CA LYS A 62 -17.51 13.34 -10.64
C LYS A 62 -17.56 14.79 -10.16
N CYS A 63 -16.97 15.09 -9.00
CA CYS A 63 -16.82 16.47 -8.53
C CYS A 63 -15.76 17.23 -9.32
N MET A 64 -14.66 16.57 -9.68
CA MET A 64 -13.59 17.12 -10.54
C MET A 64 -14.12 17.50 -11.93
N GLU A 65 -14.89 16.61 -12.58
CA GLU A 65 -15.54 16.88 -13.87
C GLU A 65 -16.43 18.14 -13.86
N LYS A 66 -16.96 18.49 -12.68
CA LYS A 66 -17.83 19.66 -12.47
C LYS A 66 -17.05 20.90 -11.99
N GLY A 67 -15.72 20.83 -11.90
CA GLY A 67 -14.87 21.90 -11.35
C GLY A 67 -15.07 22.17 -9.86
N ALA A 68 -15.66 21.24 -9.11
CA ALA A 68 -16.03 21.43 -7.71
C ALA A 68 -14.91 20.94 -6.76
N ILE A 69 -13.71 21.50 -6.88
CA ILE A 69 -12.49 21.04 -6.19
C ILE A 69 -12.60 21.06 -4.65
N GLU A 70 -13.27 22.04 -4.06
CA GLU A 70 -13.46 22.07 -2.60
C GLU A 70 -14.27 20.88 -2.08
N LYS A 71 -15.26 20.42 -2.87
CA LYS A 71 -16.05 19.23 -2.52
C LYS A 71 -15.21 17.96 -2.57
N VAL A 72 -14.17 17.94 -3.41
CA VAL A 72 -13.25 16.81 -3.52
C VAL A 72 -12.46 16.66 -2.22
N PHE A 73 -11.85 17.73 -1.71
CA PHE A 73 -11.07 17.65 -0.47
C PHE A 73 -11.93 17.42 0.78
N ASN A 74 -13.12 18.01 0.84
CA ASN A 74 -14.10 17.66 1.89
C ASN A 74 -14.41 16.17 1.88
N LYS A 75 -14.70 15.61 0.70
CA LYS A 75 -15.04 14.20 0.56
C LYS A 75 -13.86 13.28 0.90
N TYR A 76 -12.65 13.66 0.51
CA TYR A 76 -11.44 12.93 0.89
C TYR A 76 -11.32 12.85 2.41
N LYS A 77 -11.43 13.98 3.10
CA LYS A 77 -11.35 14.07 4.55
C LYS A 77 -12.44 13.26 5.27
N ASP A 78 -13.67 13.32 4.77
CA ASP A 78 -14.83 12.75 5.46
C ASP A 78 -14.97 11.25 5.22
N ASP A 79 -14.62 10.77 4.01
CA ASP A 79 -14.96 9.42 3.58
C ASP A 79 -13.75 8.48 3.40
N ILE A 80 -12.54 8.98 3.15
CA ILE A 80 -11.37 8.10 2.94
C ILE A 80 -10.83 7.61 4.28
N HIS A 81 -10.64 6.29 4.40
CA HIS A 81 -10.27 5.66 5.66
C HIS A 81 -8.87 6.06 6.17
N HIS A 82 -7.89 6.16 5.27
CA HIS A 82 -6.50 6.46 5.60
C HIS A 82 -6.10 7.85 5.08
N GLY A 83 -5.66 8.73 5.97
CA GLY A 83 -5.25 10.09 5.57
C GLY A 83 -4.10 10.11 4.55
N ASP A 84 -3.24 9.09 4.53
CA ASP A 84 -2.09 8.97 3.62
C ASP A 84 -2.37 8.11 2.37
N ASP A 85 -3.63 7.77 2.10
CA ASP A 85 -3.99 6.91 0.97
C ASP A 85 -3.68 7.59 -0.37
N ALA A 86 -4.01 8.88 -0.51
CA ALA A 86 -3.62 9.73 -1.63
C ALA A 86 -2.12 9.71 -1.90
N TYR A 87 -1.31 9.84 -0.85
CA TYR A 87 0.15 9.80 -0.97
C TYR A 87 0.60 8.48 -1.58
N THR A 88 0.01 7.38 -1.10
CA THR A 88 0.33 6.02 -1.52
C THR A 88 -0.08 5.76 -2.98
N HIS A 89 -1.26 6.22 -3.39
CA HIS A 89 -1.71 6.10 -4.78
C HIS A 89 -0.90 6.97 -5.74
N MET A 90 -0.49 8.18 -5.33
CA MET A 90 0.40 9.01 -6.12
C MET A 90 1.76 8.32 -6.31
N SER A 91 2.34 7.74 -5.25
CA SER A 91 3.59 6.96 -5.35
C SER A 91 3.48 5.81 -6.36
N LYS A 92 2.37 5.07 -6.35
CA LYS A 92 2.14 3.98 -7.33
C LYS A 92 2.09 4.51 -8.76
N LEU A 93 1.38 5.61 -8.99
CA LEU A 93 1.27 6.25 -10.31
C LEU A 93 2.63 6.75 -10.82
N VAL A 94 3.43 7.35 -9.93
CA VAL A 94 4.81 7.77 -10.25
C VAL A 94 5.72 6.57 -10.51
N GLY A 95 5.54 5.47 -9.77
CA GLY A 95 6.26 4.21 -10.03
C GLY A 95 5.99 3.67 -11.43
N LEU A 96 4.73 3.71 -11.89
CA LEU A 96 4.38 3.35 -13.26
C LEU A 96 5.07 4.28 -14.25
N ALA A 97 4.99 5.60 -14.06
CA ALA A 97 5.66 6.56 -14.93
C ALA A 97 7.18 6.35 -15.01
N ALA A 98 7.84 6.08 -13.88
CA ALA A 98 9.29 5.90 -13.81
C ALA A 98 9.78 4.60 -14.49
N THR A 99 8.90 3.60 -14.63
CA THR A 99 9.23 2.30 -15.23
C THR A 99 8.72 2.15 -16.67
N SER A 100 7.83 3.04 -17.09
CA SER A 100 7.20 3.03 -18.41
C SER A 100 8.23 3.27 -19.52
N THR A 101 8.11 2.49 -20.59
CA THR A 101 8.88 2.71 -21.82
C THR A 101 7.91 2.84 -22.99
N GLU A 102 8.24 3.64 -24.01
CA GLU A 102 7.33 4.00 -25.11
C GLU A 102 6.79 2.80 -25.92
N ASN A 103 7.33 1.58 -25.73
CA ASN A 103 7.02 0.41 -26.56
C ASN A 103 6.69 -0.87 -25.76
N SER A 104 6.39 -0.78 -24.46
CA SER A 104 6.07 -1.95 -23.63
C SER A 104 4.75 -1.79 -22.90
N THR A 105 3.93 -2.86 -22.88
CA THR A 105 2.79 -2.96 -21.97
C THR A 105 3.32 -2.91 -20.53
N SER A 106 2.89 -1.89 -19.78
CA SER A 106 3.30 -1.73 -18.38
C SER A 106 2.56 -2.72 -17.49
N SER A 107 3.19 -3.14 -16.41
CA SER A 107 2.65 -4.10 -15.45
C SER A 107 2.74 -3.60 -14.02
N PHE A 108 1.68 -3.85 -13.24
CA PHE A 108 1.61 -3.49 -11.84
C PHE A 108 1.31 -4.74 -11.01
N TYR A 109 2.06 -4.95 -9.94
CA TYR A 109 1.89 -6.04 -9.00
C TYR A 109 1.61 -5.51 -7.60
N GLU A 110 0.48 -5.88 -7.02
CA GLU A 110 0.24 -5.71 -5.59
C GLU A 110 0.29 -7.04 -4.85
N LEU A 111 1.09 -7.09 -3.79
CA LEU A 111 0.92 -8.09 -2.74
C LEU A 111 -0.01 -7.50 -1.68
N GLY A 112 -1.26 -7.97 -1.66
CA GLY A 112 -2.29 -7.57 -0.71
C GLY A 112 -3.70 -7.39 -1.29
N GLN A 113 -4.58 -6.90 -0.42
CA GLN A 113 -6.04 -7.01 -0.53
C GLN A 113 -6.72 -6.00 -1.46
N THR A 114 -5.97 -5.12 -2.13
CA THR A 114 -6.52 -3.84 -2.60
C THR A 114 -6.24 -3.49 -4.05
N LEU A 115 -6.03 -4.47 -4.93
CA LEU A 115 -5.69 -4.18 -6.33
C LEU A 115 -6.74 -3.27 -6.99
N PHE A 116 -8.02 -3.53 -6.71
CA PHE A 116 -9.12 -2.69 -7.17
C PHE A 116 -9.13 -1.28 -6.56
N GLY A 117 -8.72 -1.12 -5.31
CA GLY A 117 -8.55 0.19 -4.68
C GLY A 117 -7.36 0.95 -5.27
N CYS A 118 -6.28 0.26 -5.63
CA CYS A 118 -5.15 0.83 -6.34
C CYS A 118 -5.55 1.48 -7.66
N ILE A 119 -6.39 0.81 -8.45
CA ILE A 119 -6.87 1.31 -9.74
C ILE A 119 -7.70 2.59 -9.56
N ASP A 120 -8.74 2.57 -8.71
CA ASP A 120 -9.61 3.74 -8.48
C ASP A 120 -8.82 4.93 -7.89
N GLY A 121 -7.93 4.68 -6.93
CA GLY A 121 -7.09 5.72 -6.31
C GLY A 121 -6.09 6.34 -7.29
N MET A 122 -5.45 5.54 -8.15
CA MET A 122 -4.55 6.05 -9.19
C MET A 122 -5.30 6.80 -10.29
N LYS A 123 -6.49 6.34 -10.66
CA LYS A 123 -7.36 7.06 -11.60
C LYS A 123 -7.74 8.44 -11.06
N PHE A 124 -8.07 8.53 -9.77
CA PHE A 124 -8.30 9.81 -9.12
C PHE A 124 -7.05 10.70 -9.10
N CYS A 125 -5.87 10.14 -8.84
CA CYS A 125 -4.61 10.89 -8.92
C CYS A 125 -4.39 11.49 -10.32
N LYS A 126 -4.67 10.75 -11.42
CA LYS A 126 -4.62 11.30 -12.79
C LYS A 126 -5.54 12.51 -12.95
N TYR A 127 -6.79 12.42 -12.51
CA TYR A 127 -7.72 13.57 -12.57
C TYR A 127 -7.23 14.80 -11.81
N LEU A 128 -6.57 14.60 -10.67
CA LEU A 128 -6.00 15.70 -9.91
C LEU A 128 -4.82 16.35 -10.64
N LEU A 129 -3.94 15.55 -11.24
CA LEU A 129 -2.83 16.05 -12.05
C LEU A 129 -3.32 16.85 -13.26
N ASP A 130 -4.35 16.34 -13.96
CA ASP A 130 -4.97 17.02 -15.10
C ASP A 130 -5.57 18.38 -14.69
N TYR A 131 -6.29 18.43 -13.56
CA TYR A 131 -6.83 19.67 -13.02
C TYR A 131 -5.75 20.69 -12.64
N ALA A 132 -4.66 20.21 -12.03
CA ALA A 132 -3.51 21.04 -11.67
C ALA A 132 -2.62 21.39 -12.88
N ASN A 133 -2.94 20.89 -14.08
CA ASN A 133 -2.14 21.04 -15.29
C ASN A 133 -0.69 20.55 -15.12
N ILE A 134 -0.52 19.44 -14.40
CA ILE A 134 0.77 18.79 -14.14
C ILE A 134 0.90 17.60 -15.09
N SER A 135 1.87 17.66 -16.00
CA SER A 135 2.11 16.56 -16.94
C SER A 135 2.88 15.43 -16.25
N LEU A 136 2.34 14.21 -16.34
CA LEU A 136 3.03 12.97 -15.97
C LEU A 136 2.86 11.96 -17.10
N ASN A 137 3.98 11.51 -17.67
CA ASN A 137 3.96 10.46 -18.68
C ASN A 137 3.73 9.10 -18.00
N VAL A 138 2.47 8.71 -17.91
CA VAL A 138 2.03 7.43 -17.35
C VAL A 138 1.12 6.74 -18.37
N PRO A 139 1.21 5.40 -18.52
CA PRO A 139 0.32 4.66 -19.40
C PRO A 139 -1.15 4.92 -19.06
N GLU A 140 -2.01 4.69 -20.05
CA GLU A 140 -3.43 4.58 -19.79
C GLU A 140 -3.68 3.36 -18.89
N LEU A 141 -4.43 3.58 -17.80
CA LEU A 141 -4.51 2.60 -16.70
C LEU A 141 -5.25 1.32 -17.14
N ASP A 142 -6.12 1.41 -18.14
CA ASP A 142 -6.81 0.28 -18.76
C ASP A 142 -5.89 -0.57 -19.65
N GLN A 143 -4.71 -0.04 -20.04
CA GLN A 143 -3.67 -0.76 -20.79
C GLN A 143 -2.61 -1.41 -19.90
N VAL A 144 -2.63 -1.14 -18.58
CA VAL A 144 -1.72 -1.77 -17.62
C VAL A 144 -2.17 -3.22 -17.35
N SER A 145 -1.21 -4.15 -17.29
CA SER A 145 -1.48 -5.50 -16.78
C SER A 145 -1.45 -5.48 -15.25
N TRP A 146 -2.61 -5.65 -14.62
CA TRP A 146 -2.78 -5.58 -13.18
C TRP A 146 -2.71 -6.97 -12.56
N ASN A 147 -1.76 -7.15 -11.66
CA ASN A 147 -1.49 -8.41 -11.01
C ASN A 147 -1.65 -8.25 -9.50
N GLY A 148 -2.36 -9.17 -8.86
CA GLY A 148 -2.66 -9.13 -7.43
C GLY A 148 -2.42 -10.48 -6.79
N VAL A 149 -1.84 -10.46 -5.59
CA VAL A 149 -1.85 -11.64 -4.73
C VAL A 149 -2.57 -11.30 -3.45
N ASP A 150 -3.64 -12.04 -3.16
CA ASP A 150 -4.26 -12.04 -1.86
C ASP A 150 -4.60 -13.44 -1.38
N ILE A 151 -4.43 -13.70 -0.08
CA ILE A 151 -4.80 -14.97 0.53
C ILE A 151 -6.32 -15.22 0.48
N SER A 152 -7.12 -14.15 0.36
CA SER A 152 -8.56 -14.21 0.25
C SER A 152 -8.97 -14.37 -1.22
N GLU A 153 -9.51 -15.56 -1.53
CA GLU A 153 -10.14 -15.80 -2.82
C GLU A 153 -11.29 -14.82 -3.09
N PHE A 154 -11.98 -14.38 -2.04
CA PHE A 154 -13.04 -13.39 -2.14
C PHE A 154 -12.51 -12.06 -2.69
N PHE A 155 -11.40 -11.53 -2.16
CA PHE A 155 -10.81 -10.29 -2.69
C PHE A 155 -10.28 -10.44 -4.11
N ASN A 156 -9.70 -11.59 -4.45
CA ASN A 156 -9.25 -11.87 -5.81
C ASN A 156 -10.41 -11.81 -6.81
N GLN A 157 -11.57 -12.39 -6.47
CA GLN A 157 -12.78 -12.30 -7.31
C GLN A 157 -13.35 -10.88 -7.38
N MET A 158 -13.33 -10.13 -6.26
CA MET A 158 -13.83 -8.75 -6.24
C MET A 158 -13.00 -7.81 -7.11
N ALA A 159 -11.71 -8.07 -7.30
CA ALA A 159 -10.86 -7.26 -8.15
C ALA A 159 -11.36 -7.19 -9.59
N ASP A 160 -11.69 -8.36 -10.16
CA ASP A 160 -12.24 -8.51 -11.50
C ASP A 160 -13.64 -7.88 -11.62
N LEU A 161 -14.52 -8.11 -10.62
CA LEU A 161 -15.89 -7.60 -10.63
C LEU A 161 -15.98 -6.06 -10.57
N PHE A 162 -15.05 -5.39 -9.89
CA PHE A 162 -15.08 -3.92 -9.77
C PHE A 162 -14.55 -3.19 -11.00
N HIS A 163 -13.76 -3.88 -11.84
CA HIS A 163 -13.01 -3.32 -12.96
C HIS A 163 -13.04 -4.26 -14.18
N PRO A 164 -14.22 -4.60 -14.73
CA PRO A 164 -14.36 -5.60 -15.79
C PRO A 164 -13.68 -5.21 -17.11
N ASP A 165 -13.35 -3.94 -17.29
CA ASP A 165 -12.69 -3.41 -18.49
C ASP A 165 -11.15 -3.43 -18.38
N TYR A 166 -10.59 -3.91 -17.26
CA TYR A 166 -9.16 -3.92 -16.99
C TYR A 166 -8.57 -5.33 -17.13
N SER A 167 -7.30 -5.42 -17.54
CA SER A 167 -6.57 -6.70 -17.57
C SER A 167 -6.10 -7.06 -16.16
N ILE A 168 -6.90 -7.82 -15.42
CA ILE A 168 -6.63 -8.22 -14.03
C ILE A 168 -6.29 -9.71 -13.93
N SER A 169 -5.18 -10.02 -13.24
CA SER A 169 -4.81 -11.36 -12.79
C SER A 169 -4.66 -11.34 -11.27
N ALA A 170 -5.65 -11.85 -10.55
CA ALA A 170 -5.63 -11.92 -9.09
C ALA A 170 -5.60 -13.39 -8.63
N VAL A 171 -4.62 -13.75 -7.81
CA VAL A 171 -4.34 -15.13 -7.42
C VAL A 171 -4.03 -15.26 -5.93
N THR A 172 -4.10 -16.47 -5.38
CA THR A 172 -3.78 -16.73 -3.97
C THR A 172 -2.31 -17.03 -3.69
N SER A 173 -1.50 -17.21 -4.74
CA SER A 173 -0.08 -17.52 -4.63
C SER A 173 0.75 -16.71 -5.63
N PRO A 174 1.85 -16.06 -5.19
CA PRO A 174 2.75 -15.34 -6.10
C PRO A 174 3.35 -16.22 -7.20
N THR A 175 3.48 -17.53 -6.96
CA THR A 175 4.06 -18.47 -7.95
C THR A 175 3.22 -18.61 -9.23
N LEU A 176 1.96 -18.16 -9.21
CA LEU A 176 1.07 -18.19 -10.36
C LEU A 176 1.16 -16.92 -11.22
N LEU A 177 1.91 -15.92 -10.78
CA LEU A 177 2.08 -14.66 -11.48
C LEU A 177 3.34 -14.64 -12.35
N PRO A 178 3.36 -13.81 -13.41
CA PRO A 178 4.58 -13.54 -14.18
C PRO A 178 5.75 -13.07 -13.30
N GLU A 179 6.97 -13.38 -13.73
CA GLU A 179 8.19 -12.79 -13.17
C GLU A 179 8.51 -11.44 -13.86
N ASN A 180 9.31 -10.61 -13.20
CA ASN A 180 9.86 -9.35 -13.76
C ASN A 180 8.79 -8.32 -14.16
N MET A 181 7.84 -8.05 -13.29
CA MET A 181 6.86 -6.98 -13.49
C MET A 181 7.51 -5.61 -13.33
N ASP A 182 6.90 -4.55 -13.86
CA ASP A 182 7.49 -3.22 -13.84
C ASP A 182 7.46 -2.62 -12.44
N VAL A 183 6.27 -2.59 -11.82
CA VAL A 183 6.08 -2.04 -10.48
C VAL A 183 5.57 -3.11 -9.52
N PHE A 184 6.26 -3.27 -8.39
CA PHE A 184 5.79 -3.99 -7.23
C PHE A 184 5.35 -3.00 -6.14
N PHE A 185 4.21 -3.28 -5.51
CA PHE A 185 3.73 -2.55 -4.35
C PHE A 185 3.30 -3.50 -3.23
N ALA A 186 3.65 -3.17 -1.99
CA ALA A 186 3.05 -3.78 -0.82
C ALA A 186 3.05 -2.82 0.38
N LYS A 187 1.94 -2.79 1.12
CA LYS A 187 1.92 -2.16 2.45
C LYS A 187 2.64 -3.05 3.46
N GLY A 188 3.26 -2.46 4.47
CA GLY A 188 4.08 -3.18 5.45
C GLY A 188 3.31 -4.26 6.18
N ILE A 189 2.03 -4.02 6.50
CA ILE A 189 1.18 -5.04 7.10
C ILE A 189 1.06 -6.31 6.24
N THR A 190 1.04 -6.18 4.91
CA THR A 190 0.95 -7.34 4.02
C THR A 190 2.27 -8.09 3.99
N LEU A 191 3.39 -7.38 3.86
CA LEU A 191 4.72 -8.00 3.90
C LEU A 191 4.95 -8.73 5.22
N LEU A 192 4.56 -8.13 6.34
CA LEU A 192 4.65 -8.73 7.68
C LEU A 192 3.91 -10.08 7.80
N TYR A 193 2.85 -10.31 7.00
CA TYR A 193 2.19 -11.62 6.92
C TYR A 193 2.85 -12.58 5.93
N ALA A 194 3.39 -12.04 4.83
CA ALA A 194 3.81 -12.83 3.69
C ALA A 194 5.23 -13.39 3.83
N VAL A 195 6.16 -12.60 4.37
CA VAL A 195 7.59 -12.95 4.39
C VAL A 195 7.97 -13.66 5.69
N ARG A 196 8.76 -14.73 5.60
CA ARG A 196 9.21 -15.50 6.76
C ARG A 196 10.69 -15.31 7.05
N ASP A 197 11.47 -14.92 6.07
CA ASP A 197 12.85 -14.49 6.28
C ASP A 197 13.25 -13.35 5.33
N VAL A 198 14.52 -12.97 5.38
CA VAL A 198 15.09 -11.90 4.54
C VAL A 198 15.15 -12.34 3.07
N ASN A 199 15.36 -13.62 2.77
CA ASN A 199 15.37 -14.09 1.39
C ASN A 199 13.96 -13.97 0.79
N ASP A 200 12.93 -14.41 1.51
CA ASP A 200 11.54 -14.26 1.08
C ASP A 200 11.19 -12.81 0.77
N LEU A 201 11.65 -11.87 1.60
CA LEU A 201 11.46 -10.44 1.38
C LEU A 201 12.11 -10.01 0.07
N PHE A 202 13.39 -10.31 -0.15
CA PHE A 202 14.07 -9.91 -1.38
C PHE A 202 13.53 -10.62 -2.62
N GLU A 203 13.18 -11.91 -2.55
CA GLU A 203 12.50 -12.61 -3.64
C GLU A 203 11.17 -11.94 -3.99
N THR A 204 10.43 -11.47 -2.98
CA THR A 204 9.19 -10.71 -3.19
C THR A 204 9.46 -9.37 -3.85
N LEU A 205 10.43 -8.60 -3.35
CA LEU A 205 10.80 -7.28 -3.91
C LEU A 205 11.37 -7.41 -5.34
N ASP A 206 12.15 -8.45 -5.60
CA ASP A 206 12.84 -8.67 -6.87
C ASP A 206 11.91 -9.13 -8.00
N ARG A 207 10.64 -9.48 -7.69
CA ARG A 207 9.60 -9.67 -8.71
C ARG A 207 9.28 -8.40 -9.49
N GLY A 208 9.54 -7.24 -8.90
CA GLY A 208 9.45 -5.93 -9.56
C GLY A 208 10.80 -5.45 -10.08
N ARG A 209 10.80 -4.79 -11.24
CA ARG A 209 11.90 -3.92 -11.69
C ARG A 209 12.07 -2.74 -10.74
N PHE A 210 10.96 -2.26 -10.21
CA PHE A 210 10.87 -1.22 -9.19
C PHE A 210 9.86 -1.61 -8.11
N ALA A 211 10.23 -1.47 -6.84
CA ALA A 211 9.42 -1.81 -5.69
C ALA A 211 9.13 -0.56 -4.85
N ILE A 212 7.88 -0.39 -4.46
CA ILE A 212 7.42 0.63 -3.50
C ILE A 212 6.82 -0.12 -2.31
N PHE A 213 7.38 0.06 -1.13
CA PHE A 213 6.89 -0.67 0.03
C PHE A 213 7.24 0.04 1.32
N ASP A 214 6.46 -0.23 2.36
CA ASP A 214 6.87 0.06 3.73
C ASP A 214 7.11 -1.23 4.50
N TYR A 215 7.99 -1.20 5.50
CA TYR A 215 8.21 -2.37 6.36
C TYR A 215 8.74 -1.96 7.73
N SER A 216 8.35 -2.71 8.76
CA SER A 216 8.91 -2.59 10.11
C SER A 216 9.91 -3.70 10.39
N PHE A 217 11.16 -3.35 10.62
CA PHE A 217 12.20 -4.28 11.06
C PHE A 217 12.35 -4.23 12.58
N SER A 218 12.67 -5.35 13.21
CA SER A 218 13.17 -5.35 14.60
C SER A 218 14.60 -4.82 14.62
N CYS A 219 14.91 -3.98 15.61
CA CYS A 219 16.28 -3.55 15.88
C CYS A 219 17.10 -4.62 16.62
N SER A 220 16.49 -5.74 16.98
CA SER A 220 17.11 -6.85 17.70
C SER A 220 17.04 -8.14 16.88
N GLU A 221 16.58 -9.23 17.49
CA GLU A 221 16.36 -10.51 16.82
C GLU A 221 14.99 -10.55 16.13
N GLN A 222 14.72 -11.65 15.42
CA GLN A 222 13.45 -11.83 14.73
C GLN A 222 12.31 -11.93 15.74
N GLU A 223 11.21 -11.25 15.48
CA GLU A 223 10.03 -11.25 16.35
C GLU A 223 8.79 -11.72 15.60
N ASP A 224 8.10 -12.71 16.19
CA ASP A 224 6.75 -13.11 15.77
C ASP A 224 5.74 -12.59 16.79
N THR A 225 4.64 -12.00 16.32
CA THR A 225 3.58 -11.50 17.19
C THR A 225 2.21 -11.55 16.53
N THR A 226 1.15 -11.68 17.33
CA THR A 226 -0.24 -11.62 16.86
C THR A 226 -0.76 -10.20 16.97
N ILE A 227 -1.35 -9.69 15.89
CA ILE A 227 -1.93 -8.33 15.84
C ILE A 227 -3.46 -8.38 15.82
N GLY A 228 -4.12 -7.23 15.90
CA GLY A 228 -5.58 -7.11 16.08
C GLY A 228 -6.47 -7.81 15.03
N SER A 229 -5.93 -8.22 13.88
CA SER A 229 -6.61 -9.08 12.90
C SER A 229 -6.67 -10.55 13.31
N GLY A 230 -5.99 -10.91 14.40
CA GLY A 230 -5.75 -12.26 14.89
C GLY A 230 -4.62 -12.99 14.19
N LYS A 231 -4.00 -12.39 13.16
CA LYS A 231 -2.94 -13.01 12.35
C LYS A 231 -1.56 -12.79 12.98
N THR A 232 -0.68 -13.79 12.81
CA THR A 232 0.73 -13.67 13.17
C THR A 232 1.51 -12.94 12.10
N VAL A 233 2.21 -11.89 12.52
CA VAL A 233 3.16 -11.11 11.74
C VAL A 233 4.58 -11.39 12.20
N ARG A 234 5.53 -11.26 11.28
CA ARG A 234 6.95 -11.39 11.54
C ARG A 234 7.68 -10.09 11.26
N TYR A 235 8.46 -9.62 12.22
CA TYR A 235 9.40 -8.50 12.07
C TYR A 235 10.81 -9.06 11.91
N LEU A 236 11.41 -8.82 10.74
CA LEU A 236 12.77 -9.29 10.44
C LEU A 236 13.84 -8.43 11.13
N PRO A 237 15.00 -8.99 11.53
CA PRO A 237 16.12 -8.22 12.05
C PRO A 237 16.69 -7.26 11.01
N ILE A 238 16.80 -5.98 11.35
CA ILE A 238 17.38 -4.96 10.46
C ILE A 238 18.82 -5.30 10.07
N LYS A 239 19.62 -5.84 11.00
CA LYS A 239 21.02 -6.22 10.76
C LYS A 239 21.15 -7.31 9.70
N THR A 240 20.30 -8.34 9.77
CA THR A 240 20.30 -9.45 8.79
C THR A 240 19.86 -8.94 7.43
N PHE A 241 18.83 -8.08 7.41
CA PHE A 241 18.37 -7.41 6.20
C PHE A 241 19.48 -6.60 5.53
N LEU A 242 20.19 -5.74 6.28
CA LEU A 242 21.26 -4.89 5.72
C LEU A 242 22.42 -5.70 5.14
N LYS A 243 22.83 -6.79 5.81
CA LYS A 243 23.88 -7.68 5.28
C LYS A 243 23.49 -8.34 3.95
N HIS A 244 22.22 -8.70 3.81
CA HIS A 244 21.72 -9.30 2.57
C HIS A 244 21.55 -8.24 1.48
N TYR A 245 21.04 -7.06 1.83
CA TYR A 245 20.93 -5.90 0.93
C TYR A 245 22.27 -5.55 0.27
N GLN A 246 23.37 -5.55 1.03
CA GLN A 246 24.72 -5.26 0.52
C GLN A 246 25.22 -6.22 -0.55
N GLN A 247 24.56 -7.36 -0.76
CA GLN A 247 24.89 -8.35 -1.79
C GLN A 247 24.05 -8.17 -3.07
N LYS A 248 23.09 -7.24 -3.06
CA LYS A 248 22.21 -6.97 -4.20
C LYS A 248 22.83 -5.94 -5.15
N ASP A 249 22.40 -5.99 -6.40
CA ASP A 249 22.79 -5.06 -7.48
C ASP A 249 21.83 -3.87 -7.64
N LYS A 250 20.78 -3.84 -6.81
CA LYS A 250 19.79 -2.77 -6.72
C LYS A 250 20.05 -1.88 -5.52
N VAL A 251 19.57 -0.64 -5.61
CA VAL A 251 19.68 0.35 -4.53
C VAL A 251 18.34 0.55 -3.84
N MET A 252 18.39 0.95 -2.58
CA MET A 252 17.22 1.29 -1.78
C MET A 252 17.32 2.72 -1.27
N TYR A 253 16.25 3.48 -1.47
CA TYR A 253 16.06 4.81 -0.88
C TYR A 253 14.91 4.77 0.10
N VAL A 254 15.00 5.58 1.14
CA VAL A 254 13.99 5.72 2.17
C VAL A 254 13.52 7.17 2.25
N ASN A 255 12.22 7.36 2.45
CA ASN A 255 11.68 8.68 2.70
C ASN A 255 11.96 9.06 4.17
N ARG A 256 12.95 9.91 4.39
CA ARG A 256 13.39 10.41 5.70
C ARG A 256 12.24 11.02 6.50
N ASN A 257 11.28 11.68 5.83
CA ASN A 257 10.20 12.40 6.51
C ASN A 257 9.13 11.47 7.10
N LYS A 258 9.02 10.24 6.57
CA LYS A 258 8.02 9.25 7.03
C LYS A 258 8.67 8.14 7.85
N SER A 259 9.87 7.72 7.45
CA SER A 259 10.64 6.66 8.11
C SER A 259 11.01 7.09 9.53
N ARG A 260 11.00 6.14 10.48
CA ARG A 260 11.29 6.44 11.88
C ARG A 260 11.70 5.22 12.69
N LEU A 261 12.54 5.47 13.69
CA LEU A 261 12.72 4.55 14.82
C LEU A 261 11.51 4.65 15.75
N ILE A 262 11.06 3.51 16.27
CA ILE A 262 9.94 3.36 17.20
C ILE A 262 10.50 2.77 18.50
N PRO A 263 10.98 3.62 19.43
CA PRO A 263 11.70 3.18 20.62
C PRO A 263 10.88 2.22 21.51
N GLU A 264 9.58 2.43 21.60
CA GLU A 264 8.67 1.65 22.46
C GLU A 264 8.63 0.17 22.10
N THR A 265 8.85 -0.13 20.82
CA THR A 265 8.86 -1.50 20.31
C THR A 265 10.23 -1.94 19.83
N SER A 266 11.26 -1.09 19.97
CA SER A 266 12.60 -1.33 19.40
C SER A 266 12.55 -1.72 17.92
N ARG A 267 11.74 -1.01 17.13
CA ARG A 267 11.55 -1.27 15.70
C ARG A 267 11.91 -0.06 14.86
N ILE A 268 12.29 -0.28 13.62
CA ILE A 268 12.45 0.77 12.61
C ILE A 268 11.42 0.55 11.51
N TRP A 269 10.60 1.57 11.24
CA TRP A 269 9.66 1.57 10.11
C TRP A 269 10.27 2.38 8.97
N LEU A 270 10.36 1.78 7.78
CA LEU A 270 10.95 2.36 6.60
C LEU A 270 9.88 2.50 5.50
N ASP A 271 9.71 3.70 4.94
CA ASP A 271 8.96 3.96 3.70
C ASP A 271 9.97 3.98 2.55
N SER A 272 9.95 2.96 1.71
CA SER A 272 11.10 2.60 0.87
C SER A 272 10.74 2.44 -0.60
N VAL A 273 11.72 2.75 -1.45
CA VAL A 273 11.74 2.33 -2.85
C VAL A 273 13.01 1.56 -3.16
N TYR A 274 12.90 0.55 -4.00
CA TYR A 274 13.99 -0.37 -4.32
C TYR A 274 13.99 -0.76 -5.80
N GLY A 275 15.15 -0.71 -6.45
CA GLY A 275 15.27 -0.94 -7.89
C GLY A 275 16.66 -0.60 -8.40
N SER A 276 16.82 -0.57 -9.73
CA SER A 276 18.05 -0.03 -10.31
C SER A 276 18.19 1.46 -9.98
N GLU A 277 19.41 1.94 -9.80
CA GLU A 277 19.70 3.34 -9.46
C GLU A 277 19.04 4.33 -10.44
N ALA A 278 19.08 4.05 -11.74
CA ALA A 278 18.46 4.88 -12.76
C ALA A 278 16.94 5.05 -12.52
N VAL A 279 16.21 3.94 -12.31
CA VAL A 279 14.76 3.97 -12.09
C VAL A 279 14.41 4.64 -10.76
N CYS A 280 15.17 4.38 -9.70
CA CYS A 280 14.97 5.04 -8.40
C CYS A 280 15.16 6.56 -8.51
N ASN A 281 16.20 7.02 -9.20
CA ASN A 281 16.44 8.45 -9.40
C ASN A 281 15.31 9.10 -10.22
N THR A 282 14.87 8.46 -11.31
CA THR A 282 13.71 8.94 -12.08
C THR A 282 12.45 9.02 -11.22
N TYR A 283 12.16 8.00 -10.41
CA TYR A 283 11.03 8.02 -9.49
C TYR A 283 11.14 9.17 -8.48
N ILE A 284 12.30 9.35 -7.84
CA ILE A 284 12.51 10.37 -6.81
C ILE A 284 12.34 11.77 -7.39
N GLU A 285 12.90 12.03 -8.58
CA GLU A 285 12.75 13.30 -9.29
C GLU A 285 11.28 13.59 -9.61
N LEU A 286 10.56 12.62 -10.17
CA LEU A 286 9.13 12.76 -10.48
C LEU A 286 8.29 12.95 -9.22
N ASP A 287 8.47 12.13 -8.19
CA ASP A 287 7.70 12.16 -6.93
C ASP A 287 7.89 13.50 -6.20
N CYS A 288 9.14 13.99 -6.13
CA CYS A 288 9.44 15.30 -5.55
C CYS A 288 8.83 16.44 -6.38
N SER A 289 8.97 16.39 -7.71
CA SER A 289 8.47 17.42 -8.61
C SER A 289 6.95 17.54 -8.56
N ILE A 290 6.25 16.41 -8.71
CA ILE A 290 4.78 16.35 -8.74
C ILE A 290 4.19 16.83 -7.43
N ARG A 291 4.72 16.37 -6.28
CA ARG A 291 4.17 16.78 -4.98
C ARG A 291 4.41 18.26 -4.70
N SER A 292 5.56 18.79 -5.10
CA SER A 292 5.84 20.23 -4.98
C SER A 292 4.83 21.04 -5.82
N GLN A 293 4.63 20.66 -7.08
CA GLN A 293 3.69 21.32 -7.99
C GLN A 293 2.24 21.20 -7.52
N LEU A 294 1.84 20.05 -6.97
CA LEU A 294 0.51 19.87 -6.39
C LEU A 294 0.33 20.76 -5.16
N ALA A 295 1.32 20.81 -4.26
CA ALA A 295 1.25 21.68 -3.09
C ALA A 295 1.10 23.16 -3.49
N GLU A 296 1.78 23.60 -4.54
CA GLU A 296 1.63 24.95 -5.10
C GLU A 296 0.24 25.18 -5.73
N SER A 297 -0.27 24.18 -6.44
CA SER A 297 -1.52 24.30 -7.23
C SER A 297 -2.78 24.22 -6.37
N VAL A 298 -2.80 23.32 -5.38
CA VAL A 298 -4.02 23.03 -4.59
C VAL A 298 -3.85 23.27 -3.09
N GLY A 299 -2.65 23.60 -2.60
CA GLY A 299 -2.38 23.71 -1.16
C GLY A 299 -3.13 24.83 -0.43
N ASN A 300 -3.67 25.81 -1.15
CA ASN A 300 -4.50 26.87 -0.56
C ASN A 300 -5.99 26.50 -0.49
N ILE A 301 -6.39 25.34 -1.02
CA ILE A 301 -7.78 24.88 -1.01
C ILE A 301 -8.08 24.25 0.35
N PRO A 302 -9.21 24.59 1.01
CA PRO A 302 -9.55 24.00 2.30
C PRO A 302 -9.50 22.47 2.28
N HIS A 303 -8.86 21.88 3.29
CA HIS A 303 -8.70 20.43 3.48
C HIS A 303 -7.74 19.73 2.50
N ALA A 304 -7.08 20.47 1.60
CA ALA A 304 -6.05 19.90 0.74
C ALA A 304 -4.86 19.32 1.54
N GLU A 305 -4.61 19.81 2.77
CA GLU A 305 -3.58 19.28 3.67
C GLU A 305 -3.78 17.80 4.04
N HIS A 306 -5.04 17.33 4.05
CA HIS A 306 -5.34 15.92 4.28
C HIS A 306 -4.91 15.05 3.11
N PHE A 307 -4.91 15.59 1.88
CA PHE A 307 -4.50 14.87 0.67
C PHE A 307 -2.99 14.96 0.43
N LEU A 308 -2.43 16.18 0.53
CA LEU A 308 -1.02 16.46 0.23
C LEU A 308 -0.06 15.88 1.27
N THR A 309 -0.59 15.42 2.41
CA THR A 309 0.13 15.09 3.65
C THR A 309 0.82 16.32 4.24
N THR A 310 1.21 16.24 5.52
CA THR A 310 1.82 17.37 6.23
C THR A 310 3.22 17.75 5.72
N THR A 311 3.83 16.94 4.85
CA THR A 311 5.16 17.20 4.30
C THR A 311 5.09 17.29 2.76
N PRO A 312 5.00 18.50 2.20
CA PRO A 312 4.73 18.70 0.76
C PRO A 312 5.88 18.23 -0.15
N LYS A 313 7.09 18.07 0.40
CA LYS A 313 8.27 17.59 -0.33
C LYS A 313 8.87 16.36 0.37
N PRO A 314 8.80 15.17 -0.26
CA PRO A 314 9.54 13.99 0.18
C PRO A 314 11.03 14.28 0.30
N SER A 315 11.68 13.59 1.23
CA SER A 315 13.14 13.67 1.42
C SER A 315 13.70 12.27 1.30
N TRP A 316 13.99 11.87 0.06
CA TRP A 316 14.53 10.55 -0.25
C TRP A 316 16.04 10.55 -0.02
N VAL A 317 16.52 9.60 0.77
CA VAL A 317 17.94 9.40 1.07
C VAL A 317 18.31 7.93 0.92
N GLY A 318 19.59 7.65 0.67
CA GLY A 318 20.05 6.26 0.59
C GLY A 318 19.82 5.53 1.91
N LEU A 319 19.45 4.25 1.85
CA LEU A 319 19.21 3.44 3.05
C LEU A 319 20.42 3.45 4.01
N GLU A 320 21.63 3.26 3.49
CA GLU A 320 22.84 3.22 4.33
C GLU A 320 23.12 4.56 5.01
N GLU A 321 22.90 5.68 4.31
CA GLU A 321 22.99 7.04 4.88
C GLU A 321 22.00 7.17 6.04
N TYR A 322 20.74 6.81 5.83
CA TYR A 322 19.70 6.91 6.85
C TYR A 322 19.98 6.03 8.08
N ILE A 323 20.45 4.80 7.89
CA ILE A 323 20.83 3.90 8.98
C ILE A 323 22.02 4.45 9.78
N CYS A 324 23.00 5.07 9.10
CA CYS A 324 24.11 5.76 9.76
C CYS A 324 23.63 6.95 10.60
N GLU A 325 22.70 7.77 10.08
CA GLU A 325 22.12 8.91 10.81
C GLU A 325 21.42 8.49 12.10
N LEU A 326 20.76 7.33 12.09
CA LEU A 326 20.10 6.77 13.27
C LEU A 326 21.07 6.10 14.26
N GLY A 327 22.37 6.03 13.94
CA GLY A 327 23.36 5.37 14.78
C GLY A 327 23.21 3.85 14.81
N LEU A 328 22.51 3.26 13.83
CA LEU A 328 22.26 1.82 13.74
C LEU A 328 23.34 1.08 12.93
N ALA A 329 24.29 1.80 12.33
CA ALA A 329 25.38 1.22 11.53
C ALA A 329 26.36 0.36 12.35
N SER A 330 26.37 0.49 13.68
CA SER A 330 27.19 -0.31 14.59
C SER A 330 26.49 -1.57 15.13
N LEU A 331 25.21 -1.77 14.81
CA LEU A 331 24.41 -2.91 15.27
C LEU A 331 24.73 -4.19 14.50
#